data_AF-A0A7J8JYB0-F1
#
_entry.id   AF-A0A7J8JYB0-F1
#
_cell.length_a   1.000
_cell.length_b   1.000
_cell.length_c   1.000
_cell.angle_alpha   90.00
_cell.angle_beta   90.00
_cell.angle_gamma   90.00
#
_symmetry.space_group_name_H-M   'P 1'
#
loop_
_entity.id
_entity.type
_entity.pdbx_description
1 polymer ?
#
loop_
_entity_poly.entity_id
_entity_poly.type
_entity_poly.pdbx_seq_one_letter_code
_entity_poly.pdbx_strand_id
1 'polypeptide(L)'
;MEHIDRNNGCLVVLPGTHKGTLKPHDYPQWEGGVNIMYHGIQDYDKNNARVHLVMEKGDTVFFHPLLIHGSGQNRTQGFRKAISCHFASSSCHYIDVTGTSQENIEKEVVSIADRFYGMKGGFSLKDIWRFRARLVRGQRINL
;
A
#
# COMPACT_ATOMS: atom_id res chain seq x y z
N MET A 1 -14.46 11.22 -6.15
CA MET A 1 -13.72 10.59 -7.25
C MET A 1 -14.01 11.44 -8.47
N GLU A 2 -13.10 12.34 -8.77
CA GLU A 2 -13.21 13.40 -9.78
C GLU A 2 -12.37 13.04 -11.02
N HIS A 3 -12.27 13.92 -12.01
CA HIS A 3 -11.26 13.79 -13.06
C HIS A 3 -9.85 13.84 -12.44
N ILE A 4 -8.96 12.93 -12.84
CA ILE A 4 -7.61 12.80 -12.30
C ILE A 4 -6.60 12.79 -13.44
N ASP A 5 -5.64 13.72 -13.40
CA ASP A 5 -4.63 13.92 -14.43
C ASP A 5 -3.24 14.13 -13.84
N ARG A 6 -2.27 14.52 -14.67
CA ARG A 6 -0.90 14.80 -14.22
C ARG A 6 -0.80 16.05 -13.34
N ASN A 7 -1.73 16.99 -13.44
CA ASN A 7 -1.71 18.24 -12.68
C ASN A 7 -2.18 18.02 -11.23
N ASN A 8 -3.23 17.23 -11.04
CA ASN A 8 -3.79 16.95 -9.71
C ASN A 8 -3.26 15.67 -9.04
N GLY A 9 -2.23 15.05 -9.62
CA GLY A 9 -1.48 13.96 -9.00
C GLY A 9 -2.06 12.56 -9.27
N CYS A 10 -2.26 12.21 -10.54
CA CYS A 10 -2.62 10.85 -10.95
C CYS A 10 -1.64 9.78 -10.48
N LEU A 11 -2.11 8.53 -10.49
CA LEU A 11 -1.28 7.37 -10.22
C LEU A 11 -0.23 7.22 -11.33
N VAL A 12 1.00 6.97 -10.93
CA VAL A 12 2.13 6.67 -11.80
C VAL A 12 2.52 5.23 -11.56
N VAL A 13 2.65 4.45 -12.63
CA VAL A 13 3.02 3.03 -12.56
C VAL A 13 4.26 2.77 -13.40
N LEU A 14 5.04 1.75 -13.03
CA LEU A 14 6.14 1.22 -13.83
C LEU A 14 5.69 -0.13 -14.42
N PRO A 15 5.23 -0.18 -15.68
CA PRO A 15 4.68 -1.40 -16.28
C PRO A 15 5.63 -2.59 -16.19
N GLY A 16 5.06 -3.79 -16.00
CA GLY A 16 5.82 -5.04 -15.93
C GLY A 16 6.53 -5.34 -14.61
N THR A 17 6.70 -4.36 -13.71
CA THR A 17 7.40 -4.54 -12.43
C THR A 17 6.75 -5.57 -11.50
N HIS A 18 5.45 -5.84 -11.67
CA HIS A 18 4.74 -6.89 -10.94
C HIS A 18 5.29 -8.31 -11.15
N LYS A 19 6.09 -8.53 -12.21
CA LYS A 19 6.77 -9.81 -12.48
C LYS A 19 8.08 -9.97 -11.72
N GLY A 20 8.54 -8.92 -11.05
CA GLY A 20 9.74 -8.95 -10.21
C GLY A 20 9.45 -9.50 -8.82
N THR A 21 10.40 -9.30 -7.91
CA THR A 21 10.26 -9.63 -6.49
C THR A 21 9.79 -8.43 -5.67
N LEU A 22 9.29 -8.68 -4.46
CA LEU A 22 9.09 -7.62 -3.48
C LEU A 22 10.42 -6.89 -3.23
N LYS A 23 10.39 -5.56 -3.34
CA LYS A 23 11.54 -4.72 -3.05
C LYS A 23 11.52 -4.30 -1.58
N PRO A 24 12.69 -4.12 -0.94
CA PRO A 24 12.76 -3.49 0.37
C PRO A 24 12.15 -2.09 0.34
N HIS A 25 11.39 -1.78 1.39
CA HIS A 25 10.80 -0.46 1.60
C HIS A 25 11.33 0.11 2.91
N ASP A 26 11.64 1.40 2.89
CA ASP A 26 12.09 2.13 4.07
C ASP A 26 11.57 3.57 4.03
N TYR A 27 11.74 4.27 5.14
CA TYR A 27 11.44 5.68 5.26
C TYR A 27 12.33 6.52 4.33
N PRO A 28 11.74 7.32 3.43
CA PRO A 28 12.50 8.27 2.63
C PRO A 28 13.26 9.25 3.51
N GLN A 29 14.51 9.54 3.16
CA GLN A 29 15.38 10.50 3.85
C GLN A 29 15.09 11.92 3.34
N TRP A 30 13.87 12.42 3.58
CA TRP A 30 13.43 13.75 3.15
C TRP A 30 13.60 14.78 4.27
N GLU A 31 13.98 16.00 3.89
CA GLU A 31 14.08 17.13 4.81
C GLU A 31 12.68 17.46 5.37
N GLY A 32 12.57 17.57 6.71
CA GLY A 32 11.29 17.77 7.41
C GLY A 32 10.56 16.48 7.82
N GLY A 33 11.10 15.31 7.48
CA GLY A 33 10.51 14.02 7.81
C GLY A 33 9.32 13.63 6.92
N VAL A 34 8.79 12.43 7.12
CA VAL A 34 7.61 11.93 6.40
C VAL A 34 6.57 11.44 7.40
N ASN A 35 5.33 11.28 6.93
CA ASN A 35 4.26 10.72 7.75
C ASN A 35 4.60 9.30 8.21
N ILE A 36 4.12 8.93 9.41
CA ILE A 36 4.17 7.56 9.92
C ILE A 36 3.51 6.63 8.89
N MET A 37 4.05 5.42 8.69
CA MET A 37 3.69 4.47 7.63
C MET A 37 3.96 4.94 6.18
N TYR A 38 4.71 6.03 5.95
CA TYR A 38 5.11 6.47 4.61
C TYR A 38 6.44 5.83 4.18
N HIS A 39 6.36 4.59 3.68
CA HIS A 39 7.53 3.85 3.21
C HIS A 39 7.65 3.92 1.68
N GLY A 40 8.88 3.94 1.17
CA GLY A 40 9.18 3.94 -0.26
C GLY A 40 10.28 2.95 -0.64
N ILE A 41 10.29 2.54 -1.91
CA ILE A 41 11.37 1.72 -2.47
C ILE A 41 12.61 2.60 -2.61
N GLN A 42 13.69 2.21 -1.93
CA GLN A 42 14.94 2.99 -1.93
C GLN A 42 15.75 2.79 -3.21
N ASP A 43 15.68 1.60 -3.80
CA ASP A 43 16.41 1.23 -5.01
C ASP A 43 15.46 0.68 -6.08
N TYR A 44 15.09 1.56 -7.02
CA TYR A 44 14.37 1.19 -8.23
C TYR A 44 14.95 1.92 -9.43
N ASP A 45 14.83 1.30 -10.60
CA ASP A 45 15.28 1.91 -11.85
C ASP A 45 14.45 3.17 -12.16
N LYS A 46 15.08 4.33 -12.00
CA LYS A 46 14.47 5.63 -12.25
C LYS A 46 14.25 5.89 -13.74
N ASN A 47 14.98 5.17 -14.62
CA ASN A 47 14.91 5.31 -16.07
C ASN A 47 13.81 4.45 -16.70
N ASN A 48 13.03 3.72 -15.89
CA ASN A 48 11.90 2.95 -16.37
C ASN A 48 10.81 3.87 -16.97
N ALA A 49 10.22 3.45 -18.09
CA ALA A 49 9.16 4.17 -18.77
C ALA A 49 7.88 4.21 -17.91
N ARG A 50 7.73 5.30 -17.16
CA ARG A 50 6.57 5.53 -16.28
C ARG A 50 5.32 5.81 -17.10
N VAL A 51 4.21 5.23 -16.69
CA VAL A 51 2.88 5.51 -17.27
C VAL A 51 2.04 6.27 -16.25
N HIS A 52 1.46 7.38 -16.68
CA HIS A 52 0.53 8.19 -15.89
C HIS A 52 -0.90 7.76 -16.20
N LEU A 53 -1.64 7.36 -15.18
CA LEU A 53 -3.02 6.92 -15.32
C LEU A 53 -3.97 8.11 -15.20
N VAL A 54 -4.19 8.79 -16.33
CA VAL A 54 -5.27 9.79 -16.44
C VAL A 54 -6.60 9.06 -16.44
N MET A 55 -7.52 9.47 -15.57
CA MET A 55 -8.77 8.76 -15.30
C MET A 55 -9.92 9.74 -15.13
N GLU A 56 -11.08 9.39 -15.67
CA GLU A 56 -12.32 10.12 -15.46
C GLU A 56 -13.06 9.66 -14.20
N LYS A 57 -14.04 10.45 -13.77
CA LYS A 57 -14.91 10.07 -12.66
C LYS A 57 -15.64 8.76 -12.98
N GLY A 58 -15.36 7.74 -12.17
CA GLY A 58 -15.97 6.41 -12.29
C GLY A 58 -15.03 5.36 -12.88
N ASP A 59 -13.94 5.78 -13.53
CA ASP A 59 -12.92 4.86 -14.01
C ASP A 59 -12.28 4.10 -12.84
N THR A 60 -11.92 2.85 -13.10
CA THR A 60 -11.31 1.95 -12.13
C THR A 60 -10.11 1.27 -12.74
N VAL A 61 -8.98 1.29 -12.03
CA VAL A 61 -7.78 0.52 -12.38
C VAL A 61 -7.63 -0.67 -11.45
N PHE A 62 -7.31 -1.83 -12.03
CA PHE A 62 -6.94 -3.04 -11.29
C PHE A 62 -5.45 -3.31 -11.51
N PHE A 63 -4.72 -3.58 -10.44
CA PHE A 63 -3.29 -3.89 -10.55
C PHE A 63 -2.80 -4.81 -9.43
N HIS A 64 -1.67 -5.48 -9.70
CA HIS A 64 -1.06 -6.49 -8.82
C HIS A 64 -0.32 -5.84 -7.62
N PRO A 65 -0.21 -6.49 -6.44
CA PRO A 65 0.48 -5.94 -5.27
C PRO A 65 1.98 -5.61 -5.47
N LEU A 66 2.65 -6.32 -6.37
CA LEU A 66 4.05 -6.04 -6.76
C LEU A 66 4.18 -4.93 -7.83
N LEU A 67 3.05 -4.35 -8.25
CA LEU A 67 2.91 -3.09 -8.95
C LEU A 67 3.81 -1.99 -8.38
N ILE A 68 4.99 -1.67 -8.92
CA ILE A 68 5.66 -0.43 -8.49
C ILE A 68 4.82 0.76 -8.97
N HIS A 69 4.29 1.51 -8.01
CA HIS A 69 3.41 2.66 -8.26
C HIS A 69 3.58 3.75 -7.20
N GLY A 70 3.11 4.95 -7.51
CA GLY A 70 3.08 6.08 -6.58
C GLY A 70 2.18 7.19 -7.11
N SER A 71 1.77 8.12 -6.25
CA SER A 71 1.00 9.30 -6.69
C SER A 71 1.94 10.39 -7.20
N GLY A 72 1.59 11.03 -8.31
CA GLY A 72 2.24 12.27 -8.73
C GLY A 72 2.00 13.40 -7.72
N GLN A 73 2.86 14.42 -7.74
CA GLN A 73 2.63 15.63 -6.96
C GLN A 73 1.35 16.33 -7.45
N ASN A 74 0.43 16.62 -6.53
CA ASN A 74 -0.70 17.50 -6.82
C ASN A 74 -0.21 18.95 -6.82
N ARG A 75 -0.26 19.60 -7.99
CA ARG A 75 0.17 20.98 -8.23
C ARG A 75 -0.99 21.98 -8.23
N THR A 76 -2.21 21.49 -8.00
CA THR A 76 -3.41 22.31 -7.91
C THR A 76 -3.68 22.71 -6.47
N GLN A 77 -4.62 23.65 -6.27
CA GLN A 77 -5.08 24.05 -4.93
C GLN A 77 -6.15 23.11 -4.35
N GLY A 78 -6.63 22.13 -5.12
CA GLY A 78 -7.73 21.26 -4.73
C GLY A 78 -7.27 19.95 -4.07
N PHE A 79 -8.14 19.34 -3.27
CA PHE A 79 -7.95 18.00 -2.73
C PHE A 79 -8.50 16.93 -3.69
N ARG A 80 -7.60 16.18 -4.33
CA ARG A 80 -7.92 15.05 -5.22
C ARG A 80 -8.38 13.83 -4.42
N LYS A 81 -9.54 13.25 -4.76
CA LYS A 81 -10.18 12.14 -4.02
C LYS A 81 -10.22 10.83 -4.80
N ALA A 82 -9.79 9.73 -4.19
CA ALA A 82 -9.99 8.34 -4.68
C ALA A 82 -10.43 7.43 -3.53
N ILE A 83 -11.03 6.30 -3.88
CA ILE A 83 -11.26 5.18 -2.99
C ILE A 83 -10.51 3.96 -3.54
N SER A 84 -10.00 3.11 -2.66
CA SER A 84 -9.32 1.88 -3.06
C SER A 84 -9.67 0.74 -2.09
N CYS A 85 -9.56 -0.48 -2.58
CA CYS A 85 -9.70 -1.70 -1.80
C CYS A 85 -8.68 -2.73 -2.31
N HIS A 86 -8.08 -3.49 -1.39
CA HIS A 86 -7.21 -4.62 -1.73
C HIS A 86 -7.99 -5.90 -1.43
N PHE A 87 -8.20 -6.72 -2.46
CA PHE A 87 -8.85 -8.02 -2.33
C PHE A 87 -7.82 -9.14 -2.35
N ALA A 88 -8.08 -10.20 -1.60
CA ALA A 88 -7.33 -11.43 -1.62
C ALA A 88 -8.30 -12.62 -1.66
N SER A 89 -7.87 -13.74 -2.24
CA SER A 89 -8.63 -14.99 -2.13
C SER A 89 -8.74 -15.38 -0.66
N SER A 90 -9.89 -15.91 -0.24
CA SER A 90 -10.04 -16.43 1.12
C SER A 90 -9.14 -17.64 1.40
N SER A 91 -8.57 -18.26 0.36
CA SER A 91 -7.59 -19.35 0.45
C SER A 91 -6.15 -18.88 0.70
N CYS A 92 -5.86 -17.57 0.66
CA CYS A 92 -4.54 -17.04 1.01
C CYS A 92 -4.22 -17.31 2.49
N HIS A 93 -2.95 -17.15 2.88
CA HIS A 93 -2.49 -17.36 4.24
C HIS A 93 -1.64 -16.20 4.74
N TYR A 94 -1.56 -16.07 6.06
CA TYR A 94 -0.65 -15.15 6.73
C TYR A 94 0.74 -15.78 6.78
N ILE A 95 1.76 -14.98 6.48
CA ILE A 95 3.17 -15.37 6.58
C ILE A 95 3.79 -14.77 7.85
N ASP A 96 4.78 -15.45 8.40
CA ASP A 96 5.70 -14.85 9.37
C ASP A 96 6.66 -13.93 8.63
N VAL A 97 6.81 -12.70 9.11
CA VAL A 97 7.67 -11.68 8.50
C VAL A 97 8.97 -11.45 9.28
N THR A 98 9.17 -12.16 10.39
CA THR A 98 10.40 -12.11 11.18
C THR A 98 11.62 -12.42 10.32
N GLY A 99 12.65 -11.56 10.39
CA GLY A 99 13.87 -11.69 9.57
C GLY A 99 13.69 -11.42 8.07
N THR A 100 12.50 -11.00 7.62
CA THR A 100 12.24 -10.62 6.22
C THR A 100 12.34 -9.10 6.02
N SER A 101 12.28 -8.64 4.77
CA SER A 101 12.18 -7.20 4.46
C SER A 101 10.91 -6.53 4.97
N GLN A 102 9.94 -7.30 5.49
CA GLN A 102 8.67 -6.80 6.01
C GLN A 102 8.62 -6.77 7.54
N GLU A 103 9.68 -7.16 8.25
CA GLU A 103 9.68 -7.17 9.72
C GLU A 103 9.38 -5.79 10.34
N ASN A 104 9.79 -4.71 9.67
CA ASN A 104 9.53 -3.34 10.11
C ASN A 104 8.02 -3.02 10.21
N ILE A 105 7.21 -3.51 9.26
CA ILE A 105 5.77 -3.24 9.24
C ILE A 105 5.04 -3.93 10.38
N GLU A 106 5.50 -5.12 10.79
CA GLU A 106 4.94 -5.82 11.94
C GLU A 106 5.14 -5.01 13.21
N LYS A 107 6.39 -4.59 13.47
CA LYS A 107 6.73 -3.79 14.64
C LYS A 107 5.92 -2.50 14.70
N GLU A 108 5.77 -1.81 13.57
CA GLU A 108 5.04 -0.56 13.48
C GLU A 108 3.53 -0.74 13.70
N VAL A 109 2.91 -1.70 13.02
CA VAL A 109 1.46 -1.97 13.12
C VAL A 109 1.08 -2.45 14.53
N VAL A 110 1.88 -3.33 15.13
CA VAL A 110 1.66 -3.80 16.51
C VAL A 110 1.83 -2.65 17.49
N SER A 111 2.86 -1.80 17.34
CA SER A 111 3.05 -0.62 18.19
C SER A 111 1.86 0.36 18.12
N ILE A 112 1.31 0.57 16.93
CA ILE A 112 0.11 1.39 16.74
C ILE A 112 -1.09 0.75 17.44
N ALA A 113 -1.32 -0.55 17.25
CA ALA A 113 -2.42 -1.27 17.90
C ALA A 113 -2.32 -1.22 19.43
N ASP A 114 -1.13 -1.45 19.99
CA ASP A 114 -0.88 -1.36 21.43
C ASP A 114 -1.21 0.02 21.99
N ARG A 115 -0.87 1.09 21.25
CA ARG A 115 -1.16 2.47 21.63
C ARG A 115 -2.66 2.77 21.63
N PHE A 116 -3.41 2.27 20.66
CA PHE A 116 -4.84 2.56 20.52
C PHE A 116 -5.74 1.68 21.41
N TYR A 117 -5.36 0.42 21.62
CA TYR A 117 -6.18 -0.55 22.35
C TYR A 117 -5.68 -0.83 23.77
N GLY A 118 -4.52 -0.30 24.16
CA GLY A 118 -3.99 -0.45 25.52
C GLY A 118 -3.55 -1.88 25.89
N MET A 119 -3.49 -2.78 24.91
CA MET A 119 -3.18 -4.20 25.09
C MET A 119 -1.73 -4.49 24.66
N LYS A 120 -0.74 -3.96 25.38
CA LYS A 120 0.68 -4.18 25.08
C LYS A 120 1.00 -5.68 24.95
N GLY A 121 1.46 -6.09 23.77
CA GLY A 121 1.79 -7.50 23.48
C GLY A 121 0.57 -8.43 23.37
N GLY A 122 -0.63 -7.88 23.25
CA GLY A 122 -1.89 -8.64 23.17
C GLY A 122 -2.28 -9.05 21.75
N PHE A 123 -1.63 -8.53 20.71
CA PHE A 123 -1.97 -8.80 19.32
C PHE A 123 -0.74 -9.07 18.46
N SER A 124 -0.80 -10.13 17.65
CA SER A 124 0.12 -10.33 16.53
C SER A 124 -0.35 -9.57 15.28
N LEU A 125 0.56 -9.37 14.30
CA LEU A 125 0.18 -8.79 13.00
C LEU A 125 -0.95 -9.59 12.33
N LYS A 126 -0.89 -10.92 12.43
CA LYS A 126 -1.91 -11.83 11.91
C LYS A 126 -3.29 -11.56 12.53
N ASP A 127 -3.36 -11.37 13.84
CA ASP A 127 -4.64 -11.11 14.52
C ASP A 127 -5.25 -9.78 14.06
N ILE A 128 -4.43 -8.73 13.97
CA ILE A 128 -4.85 -7.41 13.49
C ILE A 128 -5.47 -7.52 12.09
N TRP A 129 -4.82 -8.22 11.16
CA TRP A 129 -5.38 -8.40 9.82
C TRP A 129 -6.62 -9.30 9.80
N ARG A 130 -6.69 -10.36 10.63
CA ARG A 130 -7.88 -11.22 10.74
C ARG A 130 -9.10 -10.47 11.26
N PHE A 131 -8.91 -9.58 12.23
CA PHE A 131 -9.98 -8.73 12.77
C PHE A 131 -10.44 -7.67 11.76
N ARG A 132 -9.56 -7.20 10.88
CA ARG A 132 -9.89 -6.24 9.82
C ARG A 132 -10.52 -6.88 8.58
N ALA A 133 -10.14 -8.12 8.24
CA ALA A 133 -10.63 -8.81 7.06
C ALA A 133 -12.15 -9.02 7.10
N ARG A 134 -12.82 -8.85 5.96
CA ARG A 134 -14.27 -9.09 5.81
C ARG A 134 -14.50 -10.01 4.62
N LEU A 135 -15.34 -11.02 4.80
CA LEU A 135 -15.80 -11.87 3.69
C LEU A 135 -16.71 -11.04 2.80
N VAL A 136 -16.27 -10.77 1.57
CA VAL A 136 -17.05 -9.99 0.60
C VAL A 136 -17.96 -10.89 -0.23
N ARG A 137 -17.47 -12.07 -0.64
CA ARG A 137 -18.21 -13.04 -1.44
C ARG A 137 -17.64 -14.45 -1.26
N GLY A 138 -18.49 -15.47 -1.36
CA GLY A 138 -18.09 -16.88 -1.27
C GLY A 138 -18.02 -17.37 0.16
N GLN A 139 -16.98 -18.14 0.50
CA GLN A 139 -16.77 -18.71 1.83
C GLN A 139 -15.45 -18.23 2.43
N ARG A 140 -15.42 -18.07 3.76
CA ARG A 140 -14.19 -17.79 4.50
C ARG A 140 -13.44 -19.09 4.73
N ILE A 141 -12.31 -19.29 4.03
CA ILE A 141 -11.52 -20.52 4.09
C ILE A 141 -10.36 -20.39 5.08
N ASN A 142 -9.48 -19.40 4.91
CA ASN A 142 -8.25 -19.27 5.71
C ASN A 142 -7.92 -17.83 6.16
N LEU A 143 -8.12 -16.82 5.31
CA LEU A 143 -8.07 -15.40 5.71
C LEU A 143 -9.29 -14.98 6.52
#